data_AF-A0A9X2VVK1-F1
#
_entry.id   AF-A0A9X2VVK1-F1
#
_cell.length_a   1.000
_cell.length_b   1.000
_cell.length_c   1.000
_cell.angle_alpha   90.00
_cell.angle_beta   90.00
_cell.angle_gamma   90.00
#
_symmetry.space_group_name_H-M   'P 1'
#
loop_
_entity.id
_entity.type
_entity.pdbx_description
1 polymer ?
#
loop_
_entity_poly.entity_id
_entity_poly.type
_entity_poly.pdbx_seq_one_letter_code
_entity_poly.pdbx_strand_id
1 'polypeptide(L)'
;MIRRIVVAVAAAALVVITPSTASARQALTIPPADCAGIRAALPIAGDGNYLLNTGTHLVPVYCHDMAGTPREYVTLGAANFSQYTAGGAAPGTSVRTTFTRVRLDPATLVVDINDLTFATSTGSLTQGGTVVVSMPYAVAMSCNSSASGVARVDLTGTAFVLSDTFQVGGFNASGSATTSPDNRAADVTGGGYCGWTTSAPYIYNPTNPSGPDFHLDLACGPYNLIDVVLNRACVTL
;
A
#
# COMPACT_ATOMS: atom_id res chain seq x y z
N MET A 1 2.38 -99.41 -18.22
CA MET A 1 2.96 -98.47 -17.24
C MET A 1 4.18 -97.84 -17.91
N ILE A 2 4.38 -96.53 -18.12
CA ILE A 2 3.73 -95.27 -17.75
C ILE A 2 4.01 -94.28 -18.92
N ARG A 3 2.98 -93.57 -19.39
CA ARG A 3 3.05 -92.52 -20.45
C ARG A 3 3.70 -91.26 -19.89
N ARG A 4 4.71 -90.71 -20.59
CA ARG A 4 5.25 -89.37 -20.31
C ARG A 4 4.33 -88.32 -20.94
N ILE A 5 3.71 -87.49 -20.10
CA ILE A 5 2.87 -86.36 -20.50
C ILE A 5 3.76 -85.12 -20.60
N VAL A 6 3.75 -84.47 -21.76
CA VAL A 6 4.35 -83.16 -22.00
C VAL A 6 3.35 -82.10 -21.50
N VAL A 7 3.77 -81.24 -20.58
CA VAL A 7 2.96 -80.09 -20.14
C VAL A 7 3.58 -78.82 -20.72
N ALA A 8 2.86 -78.18 -21.64
CA ALA A 8 3.18 -76.87 -22.16
C ALA A 8 2.79 -75.80 -21.13
N VAL A 9 3.74 -74.94 -20.76
CA VAL A 9 3.48 -73.80 -19.87
C VAL A 9 3.15 -72.59 -20.74
N ALA A 10 1.88 -72.17 -20.72
CA ALA A 10 1.42 -70.96 -21.37
C ALA A 10 1.77 -69.74 -20.50
N ALA A 11 2.39 -68.73 -21.11
CA ALA A 11 2.79 -67.49 -20.48
C ALA A 11 1.56 -66.59 -20.21
N ALA A 12 1.34 -66.20 -18.95
CA ALA A 12 0.40 -65.14 -18.60
C ALA A 12 1.19 -63.82 -18.45
N ALA A 13 1.06 -62.92 -19.42
CA ALA A 13 1.58 -61.57 -19.32
C ALA A 13 0.72 -60.76 -18.33
N LEU A 14 1.30 -60.37 -17.20
CA LEU A 14 0.68 -59.43 -16.25
C LEU A 14 0.59 -58.05 -16.92
N VAL A 15 -0.63 -57.58 -17.15
CA VAL A 15 -0.88 -56.17 -17.49
C VAL A 15 -0.69 -55.36 -16.20
N VAL A 16 0.44 -54.67 -16.09
CA VAL A 16 0.67 -53.68 -15.05
C VAL A 16 -0.14 -52.43 -15.43
N ILE A 17 -1.28 -52.25 -14.78
CA ILE A 17 -2.07 -51.03 -14.90
C ILE A 17 -1.39 -49.99 -14.02
N THR A 18 -0.55 -49.13 -14.62
CA THR A 18 -0.02 -47.95 -13.92
C THR A 18 -1.18 -47.01 -13.61
N PRO A 19 -1.36 -46.54 -12.36
CA PRO A 19 -2.34 -45.49 -12.11
C PRO A 19 -1.94 -44.26 -12.91
N SER A 20 -2.86 -43.82 -13.76
CA SER A 20 -2.78 -42.56 -14.48
C SER A 20 -2.52 -41.46 -13.45
N THR A 21 -1.38 -40.79 -13.52
CA THR A 21 -1.22 -39.49 -12.86
C THR A 21 -2.25 -38.57 -13.48
N ALA A 22 -3.39 -38.42 -12.81
CA ALA A 22 -4.37 -37.40 -13.15
C ALA A 22 -3.60 -36.08 -13.21
N SER A 23 -3.48 -35.54 -14.42
CA SER A 23 -3.00 -34.18 -14.63
C SER A 23 -3.93 -33.29 -13.83
N ALA A 24 -3.45 -32.79 -12.69
CA ALA A 24 -4.10 -31.74 -11.95
C ALA A 24 -4.15 -30.56 -12.92
N ARG A 25 -5.30 -30.36 -13.58
CA ARG A 25 -5.64 -29.05 -14.11
C ARG A 25 -5.49 -28.12 -12.92
N GLN A 26 -4.47 -27.27 -12.93
CA GLN A 26 -4.39 -26.15 -12.00
C GLN A 26 -5.69 -25.40 -12.20
N ALA A 27 -6.63 -25.57 -11.26
CA ALA A 27 -7.74 -24.65 -11.16
C ALA A 27 -7.07 -23.27 -11.05
N LEU A 28 -7.41 -22.37 -11.97
CA LEU A 28 -6.95 -20.99 -11.90
C LEU A 28 -7.42 -20.49 -10.53
N THR A 29 -6.51 -20.53 -9.55
CA THR A 29 -6.88 -20.27 -8.16
C THR A 29 -7.01 -18.76 -8.11
N ILE A 30 -8.24 -18.28 -7.96
CA ILE A 30 -8.52 -16.87 -7.80
C ILE A 30 -7.58 -16.36 -6.70
N PRO A 31 -6.77 -15.32 -6.94
CA PRO A 31 -5.88 -14.79 -5.92
C PRO A 31 -6.67 -14.44 -4.66
N PRO A 32 -6.14 -14.67 -3.45
CA PRO A 32 -6.80 -14.23 -2.23
C PRO A 32 -7.03 -12.71 -2.19
N ALA A 33 -8.02 -12.28 -1.41
CA ALA A 33 -8.41 -10.87 -1.31
C ALA A 33 -7.43 -10.01 -0.51
N ASP A 34 -6.59 -10.64 0.32
CA ASP A 34 -5.63 -10.00 1.20
C ASP A 34 -4.37 -10.87 1.39
N CYS A 35 -3.33 -10.28 1.96
CA CYS A 35 -2.07 -10.95 2.26
C CYS A 35 -2.25 -12.07 3.30
N ALA A 36 -3.21 -11.93 4.22
CA ALA A 36 -3.55 -12.95 5.19
C ALA A 36 -4.08 -14.23 4.51
N GLY A 37 -4.94 -14.08 3.51
CA GLY A 37 -5.45 -15.16 2.67
C GLY A 37 -4.35 -15.83 1.86
N ILE A 38 -3.38 -15.06 1.33
CA ILE A 38 -2.19 -15.63 0.69
C ILE A 38 -1.42 -16.50 1.68
N ARG A 39 -1.15 -15.99 2.89
CA ARG A 39 -0.43 -16.73 3.92
C ARG A 39 -1.18 -18.00 4.35
N ALA A 40 -2.50 -17.94 4.46
CA ALA A 40 -3.33 -19.09 4.82
C ALA A 40 -3.33 -20.17 3.72
N ALA A 41 -3.41 -19.76 2.45
CA ALA A 41 -3.37 -20.68 1.32
C ALA A 41 -1.97 -21.25 1.05
N LEU A 42 -0.92 -20.46 1.32
CA LEU A 42 0.48 -20.81 1.13
C LEU A 42 1.30 -20.41 2.37
N PRO A 43 1.41 -21.28 3.39
CA PRO A 43 2.12 -20.98 4.64
C PRO A 43 3.64 -20.72 4.50
N ILE A 44 4.21 -20.89 3.31
CA ILE A 44 5.61 -20.54 3.01
C ILE A 44 5.75 -19.16 2.38
N ALA A 45 4.65 -18.50 2.01
CA ALA A 45 4.66 -17.16 1.43
C ALA A 45 5.29 -16.17 2.42
N GLY A 46 6.32 -15.47 1.97
CA GLY A 46 7.02 -14.44 2.73
C GLY A 46 6.68 -13.04 2.23
N ASP A 47 7.28 -12.02 2.84
CA ASP A 47 7.11 -10.63 2.41
C ASP A 47 7.50 -10.43 0.94
N GLY A 48 6.76 -9.60 0.21
CA GLY A 48 6.99 -9.40 -1.21
C GLY A 48 5.82 -8.79 -1.96
N ASN A 49 5.95 -8.68 -3.28
CA ASN A 49 4.88 -8.17 -4.13
C ASN A 49 3.92 -9.30 -4.52
N TYR A 50 2.62 -9.04 -4.38
CA TYR A 50 1.55 -9.96 -4.72
C TYR A 50 0.43 -9.24 -5.46
N LEU A 51 -0.38 -10.02 -6.17
CA LEU A 51 -1.63 -9.54 -6.76
C LEU A 51 -2.78 -10.10 -5.92
N LEU A 52 -3.67 -9.22 -5.47
CA LEU A 52 -4.87 -9.57 -4.72
C LEU A 52 -6.10 -9.52 -5.62
N ASN A 53 -7.13 -10.31 -5.30
CA ASN A 53 -8.45 -10.19 -5.89
C ASN A 53 -9.49 -9.97 -4.80
N THR A 54 -9.96 -8.74 -4.65
CA THR A 54 -10.93 -8.34 -3.62
C THR A 54 -12.38 -8.62 -4.01
N GLY A 55 -12.61 -9.18 -5.19
CA GLY A 55 -13.93 -9.33 -5.81
C GLY A 55 -14.37 -8.09 -6.60
N THR A 56 -13.94 -6.90 -6.20
CA THR A 56 -14.17 -5.63 -6.90
C THR A 56 -12.93 -5.13 -7.63
N HIS A 57 -11.74 -5.53 -7.17
CA HIS A 57 -10.48 -5.11 -7.75
C HIS A 57 -9.47 -6.25 -7.86
N LEU A 58 -8.65 -6.20 -8.91
CA LEU A 58 -7.32 -6.81 -8.89
C LEU A 58 -6.32 -5.74 -8.47
N VAL A 59 -5.57 -5.98 -7.39
CA VAL A 59 -4.75 -4.94 -6.74
C VAL A 59 -3.32 -5.44 -6.53
N PRO A 60 -2.30 -4.80 -7.13
CA PRO A 60 -0.91 -5.11 -6.84
C PRO A 60 -0.49 -4.44 -5.53
N VAL A 61 0.01 -5.23 -4.59
CA VAL A 61 0.45 -4.76 -3.27
C VAL A 61 1.79 -5.36 -2.89
N TYR A 62 2.46 -4.74 -1.93
CA TYR A 62 3.50 -5.38 -1.13
C TYR A 62 2.88 -5.95 0.14
N CYS A 63 2.97 -7.26 0.33
CA CYS A 63 2.63 -7.92 1.58
C CYS A 63 3.81 -7.86 2.54
N HIS A 64 3.56 -7.33 3.74
CA HIS A 64 4.52 -7.21 4.84
C HIS A 64 4.10 -8.05 6.03
N ASP A 65 5.07 -8.51 6.82
CA ASP A 65 4.86 -9.29 8.04
C ASP A 65 4.04 -10.56 7.78
N MET A 66 4.36 -11.23 6.66
CA MET A 66 3.64 -12.43 6.21
C MET A 66 3.73 -13.58 7.21
N ALA A 67 4.77 -13.62 8.05
CA ALA A 67 4.91 -14.62 9.10
C ALA A 67 4.18 -14.25 10.40
N GLY A 68 3.81 -12.99 10.59
CA GLY A 68 3.13 -12.47 11.77
C GLY A 68 1.71 -12.03 11.45
N THR A 69 1.50 -10.71 11.29
CA THR A 69 0.22 -10.11 10.90
C THR A 69 0.33 -9.49 9.51
N PRO A 70 0.00 -10.25 8.44
CA PRO A 70 0.11 -9.80 7.07
C PRO A 70 -0.63 -8.47 6.83
N ARG A 71 0.03 -7.54 6.15
CA ARG A 71 -0.50 -6.21 5.83
C ARG A 71 -0.10 -5.77 4.43
N GLU A 72 -0.98 -5.03 3.78
CA GLU A 72 -0.89 -4.60 2.39
C GLU A 72 -0.36 -3.17 2.30
N TYR A 73 0.58 -2.95 1.37
CA TYR A 73 1.19 -1.65 1.16
C TYR A 73 1.34 -1.32 -0.33
N VAL A 74 1.20 -0.03 -0.67
CA VAL A 74 1.66 0.51 -1.96
C VAL A 74 3.14 0.83 -1.84
N THR A 75 3.96 0.32 -2.77
CA THR A 75 5.37 0.72 -2.87
C THR A 75 5.49 2.03 -3.61
N LEU A 76 6.19 3.00 -3.03
CA LEU A 76 6.29 4.37 -3.52
C LEU A 76 7.68 4.68 -4.12
N GLY A 77 7.73 5.71 -4.97
CA GLY A 77 8.99 6.31 -5.43
C GLY A 77 9.62 7.24 -4.39
N ALA A 78 10.82 7.76 -4.69
CA ALA A 78 11.64 8.52 -3.73
C ALA A 78 11.11 9.93 -3.35
N ALA A 79 10.10 10.46 -4.04
CA ALA A 79 9.63 11.84 -3.88
C ALA A 79 8.54 12.02 -2.80
N ASN A 80 8.23 10.99 -2.02
CA ASN A 80 7.09 10.96 -1.11
C ASN A 80 7.45 11.41 0.30
N PHE A 81 6.91 12.56 0.73
CA PHE A 81 7.21 13.11 2.05
C PHE A 81 6.12 14.05 2.57
N SER A 82 6.19 14.34 3.86
CA SER A 82 5.34 15.30 4.58
C SER A 82 6.18 16.10 5.56
N GLN A 83 5.85 17.38 5.74
CA GLN A 83 6.68 18.29 6.53
C GLN A 83 5.86 19.28 7.35
N TYR A 84 6.26 19.40 8.62
CA TYR A 84 5.97 20.55 9.45
C TYR A 84 7.18 21.48 9.46
N THR A 85 7.05 22.62 8.78
CA THR A 85 8.10 23.63 8.74
C THR A 85 8.15 24.43 10.05
N ALA A 86 9.31 24.43 10.70
CA ALA A 86 9.52 25.14 11.97
C ALA A 86 9.50 26.67 11.79
N GLY A 87 9.13 27.37 12.87
CA GLY A 87 9.10 28.83 12.94
C GLY A 87 7.86 29.38 13.65
N GLY A 88 7.90 30.65 14.03
CA GLY A 88 6.82 31.31 14.77
C GLY A 88 6.47 30.58 16.06
N ALA A 89 5.21 30.16 16.21
CA ALA A 89 4.72 29.43 17.38
C ALA A 89 5.18 27.95 17.44
N ALA A 90 6.05 27.52 16.52
CA ALA A 90 6.63 26.19 16.46
C ALA A 90 8.17 26.21 16.37
N PRO A 91 8.88 26.64 17.42
CA PRO A 91 10.34 26.67 17.42
C PRO A 91 10.97 25.27 17.34
N GLY A 92 12.18 25.21 16.78
CA GLY A 92 12.95 23.98 16.62
C GLY A 92 13.48 23.82 15.20
N THR A 93 13.51 22.59 14.72
CA THR A 93 13.90 22.21 13.35
C THR A 93 12.70 21.60 12.63
N SER A 94 12.57 21.85 11.33
CA SER A 94 11.46 21.31 10.55
C SER A 94 11.40 19.79 10.65
N VAL A 95 10.22 19.26 10.95
CA VAL A 95 9.97 17.82 11.02
C VAL A 95 9.61 17.35 9.64
N ARG A 96 10.42 16.46 9.05
CA ARG A 96 10.17 15.88 7.73
C ARG A 96 10.11 14.38 7.83
N THR A 97 9.00 13.80 7.35
CA THR A 97 8.77 12.36 7.28
C THR A 97 8.72 11.92 5.82
N THR A 98 9.59 10.99 5.43
CA THR A 98 9.67 10.44 4.08
C THR A 98 9.17 9.00 4.05
N PHE A 99 8.48 8.60 2.99
CA PHE A 99 7.78 7.31 2.89
C PHE A 99 8.30 6.50 1.71
N THR A 100 8.60 5.22 1.96
CA THR A 100 8.91 4.27 0.88
C THR A 100 7.74 3.35 0.55
N ARG A 101 6.78 3.22 1.47
CA ARG A 101 5.51 2.54 1.29
C ARG A 101 4.43 3.18 2.16
N VAL A 102 3.17 3.02 1.77
CA VAL A 102 2.00 3.44 2.56
C VAL A 102 1.01 2.30 2.65
N ARG A 103 0.36 2.16 3.81
CA ARG A 103 -0.56 1.04 4.08
C ARG A 103 -1.86 1.26 3.31
N LEU A 104 -2.36 0.21 2.66
CA LEU A 104 -3.55 0.26 1.81
C LEU A 104 -4.57 -0.76 2.29
N ASP A 105 -5.84 -0.37 2.36
CA ASP A 105 -6.94 -1.33 2.33
C ASP A 105 -7.23 -1.69 0.86
N PRO A 106 -6.95 -2.93 0.41
CA PRO A 106 -7.12 -3.31 -0.99
C PRO A 106 -8.60 -3.37 -1.41
N ALA A 107 -9.54 -3.50 -0.48
CA ALA A 107 -10.97 -3.58 -0.79
C ALA A 107 -11.57 -2.20 -1.09
N THR A 108 -11.11 -1.17 -0.38
CA THR A 108 -11.61 0.21 -0.49
C THR A 108 -10.67 1.17 -1.21
N LEU A 109 -9.42 0.75 -1.45
CA LEU A 109 -8.33 1.57 -1.97
C LEU A 109 -8.01 2.80 -1.10
N VAL A 110 -8.28 2.67 0.19
CA VAL A 110 -8.00 3.71 1.19
C VAL A 110 -6.61 3.51 1.78
N VAL A 111 -5.78 4.56 1.74
CA VAL A 111 -4.48 4.56 2.41
C VAL A 111 -4.61 5.04 3.85
N ASP A 112 -4.06 4.28 4.79
CA ASP A 112 -3.86 4.72 6.18
C ASP A 112 -2.61 5.62 6.23
N ILE A 113 -2.82 6.94 6.27
CA ILE A 113 -1.72 7.92 6.25
C ILE A 113 -0.97 8.03 7.58
N ASN A 114 -1.46 7.37 8.62
CA ASN A 114 -0.83 7.31 9.94
C ASN A 114 0.15 6.14 10.09
N ASP A 115 0.10 5.16 9.19
CA ASP A 115 1.04 4.05 9.23
C ASP A 115 2.46 4.53 8.88
N LEU A 116 3.32 4.58 9.89
CA LEU A 116 4.72 4.99 9.76
C LEU A 116 5.68 3.80 9.60
N THR A 117 5.20 2.58 9.35
CA THR A 117 6.01 1.34 9.29
C THR A 117 7.16 1.44 8.28
N PHE A 118 6.92 2.10 7.15
CA PHE A 118 7.91 2.32 6.08
C PHE A 118 8.30 3.79 5.91
N ALA A 119 8.19 4.55 6.99
CA ALA A 119 8.53 5.97 7.06
C ALA A 119 9.85 6.21 7.81
N THR A 120 10.49 7.34 7.52
CA THR A 120 11.66 7.83 8.27
C THR A 120 11.48 9.31 8.52
N SER A 121 11.63 9.73 9.78
CA SER A 121 11.44 11.12 10.19
C SER A 121 12.76 11.74 10.65
N THR A 122 12.93 13.03 10.37
CA THR A 122 14.04 13.86 10.85
C THR A 122 13.52 15.18 11.39
N GLY A 123 14.31 15.82 12.26
CA GLY A 123 13.96 17.09 12.90
C GLY A 123 13.04 16.92 14.11
N SER A 124 12.83 18.03 14.80
CA SER A 124 11.93 18.13 15.95
C SER A 124 11.63 19.60 16.23
N LEU A 125 10.35 19.89 16.49
CA LEU A 125 9.87 21.20 16.89
C LEU A 125 8.85 21.07 18.03
N THR A 126 8.55 22.18 18.70
CA THR A 126 7.56 22.20 19.80
C THR A 126 6.41 23.12 19.45
N GLN A 127 5.17 22.63 19.51
CA GLN A 127 3.95 23.42 19.32
C GLN A 127 3.04 23.26 20.55
N GLY A 128 2.71 24.36 21.23
CA GLY A 128 1.79 24.32 22.38
C GLY A 128 2.22 23.39 23.52
N GLY A 129 3.52 23.13 23.67
CA GLY A 129 4.09 22.20 24.65
C GLY A 129 4.24 20.75 24.15
N THR A 130 3.68 20.41 22.99
CA THR A 130 3.86 19.10 22.35
C THR A 130 5.10 19.10 21.48
N VAL A 131 5.98 18.12 21.68
CA VAL A 131 7.14 17.88 20.81
C VAL A 131 6.68 17.06 19.60
N VAL A 132 6.80 17.63 18.40
CA VAL A 132 6.52 16.94 17.14
C VAL A 132 7.81 16.34 16.60
N VAL A 133 7.75 15.08 16.18
CA VAL A 133 8.89 14.31 15.65
C VAL A 133 8.53 13.53 14.37
N SER A 134 7.25 13.41 14.02
CA SER A 134 6.81 12.81 12.77
C SER A 134 5.54 13.47 12.23
N MET A 135 5.33 13.30 10.92
CA MET A 135 4.17 13.78 10.18
C MET A 135 3.46 12.60 9.50
N PRO A 136 2.12 12.58 9.46
CA PRO A 136 1.37 11.66 8.62
C PRO A 136 1.67 11.91 7.13
N TYR A 137 1.44 10.91 6.29
CA TYR A 137 1.62 11.04 4.85
C TYR A 137 0.63 12.05 4.25
N ALA A 138 1.01 12.71 3.16
CA ALA A 138 0.21 13.73 2.47
C ALA A 138 -0.17 14.97 3.31
N VAL A 139 0.57 15.29 4.39
CA VAL A 139 0.28 16.43 5.28
C VAL A 139 1.37 17.52 5.23
N ALA A 140 0.95 18.77 5.04
CA ALA A 140 1.81 19.95 5.11
C ALA A 140 1.38 20.88 6.25
N MET A 141 2.29 21.37 7.09
CA MET A 141 1.95 22.20 8.27
C MET A 141 3.00 23.28 8.58
N SER A 142 2.57 24.43 9.09
CA SER A 142 3.47 25.41 9.73
C SER A 142 2.75 26.40 10.67
N CYS A 143 3.52 27.06 11.54
CA CYS A 143 3.04 28.04 12.54
C CYS A 143 3.71 29.43 12.42
N ASN A 144 4.26 29.75 11.25
CA ASN A 144 5.09 30.93 11.03
C ASN A 144 4.38 32.05 10.24
N SER A 145 3.05 32.09 10.27
CA SER A 145 2.21 33.04 9.54
C SER A 145 2.35 32.96 8.02
N SER A 146 2.82 31.83 7.50
CA SER A 146 2.97 31.54 6.06
C SER A 146 2.59 30.08 5.77
N ALA A 147 2.17 29.77 4.54
CA ALA A 147 1.92 28.41 4.06
C ALA A 147 3.25 27.70 3.67
N SER A 148 4.18 27.64 4.63
CA SER A 148 5.55 27.18 4.38
C SER A 148 5.78 25.68 4.65
N GLY A 149 4.80 25.01 5.26
CA GLY A 149 4.75 23.56 5.31
C GLY A 149 4.61 23.00 3.91
N VAL A 150 5.23 21.85 3.66
CA VAL A 150 5.25 21.22 2.34
C VAL A 150 5.08 19.70 2.44
N ALA A 151 4.36 19.11 1.49
CA ALA A 151 4.29 17.67 1.32
C ALA A 151 4.20 17.33 -0.17
N ARG A 152 4.57 16.10 -0.50
CA ARG A 152 4.42 15.57 -1.85
C ARG A 152 3.89 14.16 -1.79
N VAL A 153 2.81 13.94 -2.55
CA VAL A 153 2.31 12.63 -2.94
C VAL A 153 2.77 12.39 -4.37
N ASP A 154 3.41 11.26 -4.63
CA ASP A 154 3.88 10.85 -5.94
C ASP A 154 3.66 9.34 -6.12
N LEU A 155 2.58 9.02 -6.82
CA LEU A 155 2.13 7.69 -7.18
C LEU A 155 2.63 7.28 -8.57
N THR A 156 3.54 8.04 -9.18
CA THR A 156 4.14 7.69 -10.47
C THR A 156 4.84 6.33 -10.38
N GLY A 157 4.61 5.47 -11.37
CA GLY A 157 5.14 4.11 -11.38
C GLY A 157 4.38 3.11 -10.50
N THR A 158 3.31 3.55 -9.82
CA THR A 158 2.37 2.66 -9.13
C THR A 158 1.15 2.37 -10.01
N ALA A 159 0.27 1.49 -9.54
CA ALA A 159 -0.99 1.18 -10.20
C ALA A 159 -2.12 2.19 -9.90
N PHE A 160 -1.86 3.21 -9.07
CA PHE A 160 -2.90 4.04 -8.45
C PHE A 160 -2.81 5.51 -8.84
N VAL A 161 -3.97 6.16 -8.85
CA VAL A 161 -4.11 7.62 -8.93
C VAL A 161 -4.77 8.14 -7.65
N LEU A 162 -4.56 9.41 -7.35
CA LEU A 162 -5.28 10.11 -6.29
C LEU A 162 -6.76 10.23 -6.66
N SER A 163 -7.64 9.88 -5.71
CA SER A 163 -9.09 10.06 -5.81
C SER A 163 -9.66 10.90 -4.67
N ASP A 164 -8.79 11.58 -3.93
CA ASP A 164 -9.15 12.37 -2.75
C ASP A 164 -9.13 13.88 -3.03
N THR A 165 -9.68 14.64 -2.10
CA THR A 165 -9.57 16.09 -2.01
C THR A 165 -8.75 16.49 -0.80
N PHE A 166 -8.13 17.66 -0.87
CA PHE A 166 -7.37 18.20 0.26
C PHE A 166 -8.12 19.36 0.90
N GLN A 167 -8.02 19.44 2.23
CA GLN A 167 -8.67 20.44 3.04
C GLN A 167 -7.65 21.19 3.89
N VAL A 168 -7.84 22.50 3.98
CA VAL A 168 -7.05 23.39 4.82
C VAL A 168 -7.66 23.43 6.21
N GLY A 169 -6.83 23.31 7.24
CA GLY A 169 -7.25 23.17 8.62
C GLY A 169 -6.39 23.97 9.60
N GLY A 170 -6.90 24.21 10.80
CA GLY A 170 -6.18 24.89 11.88
C GLY A 170 -6.49 26.38 12.02
N PHE A 171 -5.69 27.09 12.81
CA PHE A 171 -5.96 28.47 13.18
C PHE A 171 -5.36 29.45 12.17
N ASN A 172 -6.16 30.39 11.66
CA ASN A 172 -5.79 31.32 10.58
C ASN A 172 -4.97 30.61 9.49
N ALA A 173 -5.52 29.49 9.03
CA ALA A 173 -4.81 28.57 8.18
C ALA A 173 -4.64 29.11 6.75
N SER A 174 -3.57 28.69 6.09
CA SER A 174 -3.26 28.97 4.70
C SER A 174 -2.58 27.76 4.08
N GLY A 175 -2.79 27.53 2.80
CA GLY A 175 -2.29 26.35 2.11
C GLY A 175 -3.20 25.93 0.97
N SER A 176 -2.75 24.94 0.22
CA SER A 176 -3.47 24.34 -0.90
C SER A 176 -2.77 23.06 -1.32
N ALA A 177 -3.51 22.18 -1.99
CA ALA A 177 -2.92 21.11 -2.79
C ALA A 177 -3.08 21.42 -4.28
N THR A 178 -2.04 21.14 -5.06
CA THR A 178 -2.10 21.18 -6.52
C THR A 178 -1.85 19.77 -7.03
N THR A 179 -2.90 19.14 -7.53
CA THR A 179 -2.85 17.80 -8.12
C THR A 179 -2.41 17.89 -9.58
N SER A 180 -1.57 16.95 -10.02
CA SER A 180 -1.16 16.84 -11.42
C SER A 180 -2.36 16.48 -12.32
N PRO A 181 -2.35 16.84 -13.61
CA PRO A 181 -3.48 16.57 -14.51
C PRO A 181 -3.87 15.09 -14.66
N ASP A 182 -2.93 14.18 -14.41
CA ASP A 182 -3.12 12.72 -14.44
C ASP A 182 -3.44 12.11 -13.07
N ASN A 183 -3.61 12.94 -12.04
CA ASN A 183 -3.84 12.55 -10.66
C ASN A 183 -2.76 11.63 -10.07
N ARG A 184 -1.54 11.61 -10.63
CA ARG A 184 -0.45 10.78 -10.11
C ARG A 184 0.40 11.48 -9.06
N ALA A 185 0.31 12.79 -8.95
CA ALA A 185 1.05 13.54 -7.95
C ALA A 185 0.22 14.68 -7.36
N ALA A 186 0.54 15.07 -6.14
CA ALA A 186 0.06 16.31 -5.55
C ALA A 186 1.18 16.97 -4.75
N ASP A 187 1.42 18.25 -5.02
CA ASP A 187 2.25 19.10 -4.19
C ASP A 187 1.32 19.86 -3.23
N VAL A 188 1.57 19.72 -1.93
CA VAL A 188 0.72 20.26 -0.88
C VAL A 188 1.51 21.31 -0.09
N THR A 189 0.90 22.46 0.12
CA THR A 189 1.38 23.49 1.04
C THR A 189 0.41 23.66 2.19
N GLY A 190 0.91 23.99 3.38
CA GLY A 190 0.06 24.17 4.56
C GLY A 190 0.75 25.01 5.62
N GLY A 191 -0.02 25.75 6.40
CA GLY A 191 0.51 26.72 7.34
C GLY A 191 -0.46 27.83 7.69
N GLY A 192 0.04 29.06 7.76
CA GLY A 192 -0.65 30.20 8.38
C GLY A 192 -0.23 30.34 9.84
N TYR A 193 -1.15 30.71 10.73
CA TYR A 193 -0.86 30.81 12.17
C TYR A 193 -1.22 29.49 12.89
N CYS A 194 -0.49 28.43 12.54
CA CYS A 194 -0.76 27.05 12.96
C CYS A 194 -1.91 26.40 12.20
N GLY A 195 -1.79 26.42 10.88
CA GLY A 195 -2.64 25.62 10.00
C GLY A 195 -1.85 24.54 9.27
N TRP A 196 -2.61 23.68 8.60
CA TRP A 196 -2.13 22.55 7.82
C TRP A 196 -3.02 22.35 6.59
N THR A 197 -2.57 21.47 5.70
CA THR A 197 -3.39 20.91 4.62
C THR A 197 -3.18 19.41 4.61
N THR A 198 -4.28 18.66 4.55
CA THR A 198 -4.34 17.19 4.62
C THR A 198 -5.47 16.68 3.71
N SER A 199 -5.48 15.39 3.40
CA SER A 199 -6.63 14.73 2.77
C SER A 199 -7.91 14.89 3.60
N ALA A 200 -9.05 14.88 2.92
CA ALA A 200 -10.35 14.91 3.56
C ALA A 200 -10.70 13.54 4.16
N PRO A 201 -11.62 13.48 5.15
CA PRO A 201 -12.16 14.58 5.92
C PRO A 201 -11.12 15.15 6.89
N TYR A 202 -11.24 16.45 7.13
CA TYR A 202 -10.43 17.23 8.06
C TYR A 202 -10.06 16.49 9.35
N ILE A 203 -8.77 16.55 9.70
CA ILE A 203 -8.26 16.10 10.99
C ILE A 203 -7.65 17.24 11.79
N TYR A 204 -7.83 17.21 13.11
CA TYR A 204 -7.27 18.17 14.06
C TYR A 204 -5.81 17.83 14.41
N ASN A 205 -4.91 18.80 14.23
CA ASN A 205 -3.48 18.72 14.61
C ASN A 205 -2.77 17.44 14.12
N PRO A 206 -2.63 17.26 12.79
CA PRO A 206 -2.11 16.05 12.17
C PRO A 206 -0.58 15.91 12.37
N THR A 207 -0.15 15.53 13.58
CA THR A 207 1.25 15.38 13.98
C THR A 207 1.41 14.19 14.90
N ASN A 208 2.60 13.55 14.90
CA ASN A 208 2.87 12.34 15.68
C ASN A 208 1.72 11.31 15.60
N PRO A 209 1.30 10.91 14.40
CA PRO A 209 0.08 10.15 14.23
C PRO A 209 0.06 8.85 15.03
N SER A 210 -1.13 8.53 15.54
CA SER A 210 -1.43 7.26 16.19
C SER A 210 -2.86 6.86 15.86
N GLY A 211 -3.10 5.58 15.58
CA GLY A 211 -4.43 5.06 15.25
C GLY A 211 -4.82 5.25 13.76
N PRO A 212 -5.98 4.71 13.33
CA PRO A 212 -6.31 4.52 11.91
C PRO A 212 -7.16 5.64 11.29
N ASP A 213 -7.42 6.75 11.99
CA ASP A 213 -8.50 7.68 11.64
C ASP A 213 -8.23 8.58 10.41
N PHE A 214 -7.10 8.42 9.74
CA PHE A 214 -6.69 9.29 8.65
C PHE A 214 -6.60 8.48 7.35
N HIS A 215 -7.30 8.95 6.32
CA HIS A 215 -7.30 8.31 5.02
C HIS A 215 -6.78 9.20 3.91
N LEU A 216 -6.27 8.55 2.87
CA LEU A 216 -6.09 9.13 1.55
C LEU A 216 -6.73 8.19 0.52
N ASP A 217 -7.75 8.67 -0.19
CA ASP A 217 -8.47 7.87 -1.19
C ASP A 217 -7.66 7.73 -2.48
N LEU A 218 -7.50 6.47 -2.92
CA LEU A 218 -6.92 6.14 -4.22
C LEU A 218 -7.98 5.55 -5.16
N ALA A 219 -7.68 5.58 -6.45
CA ALA A 219 -8.39 4.81 -7.46
C ALA A 219 -7.40 4.02 -8.33
N CYS A 220 -7.90 2.99 -9.02
CA CYS A 220 -7.11 2.34 -10.05
C CYS A 220 -6.74 3.35 -11.15
N GLY A 221 -5.45 3.49 -11.42
CA GLY A 221 -4.94 4.32 -12.48
C GLY A 221 -5.10 3.67 -13.86
N PRO A 222 -4.88 4.42 -14.95
CA PRO A 222 -4.83 3.84 -16.28
C PRO A 222 -3.72 2.79 -16.36
N TYR A 223 -4.00 1.71 -17.06
CA TYR A 223 -3.08 0.59 -17.28
C TYR A 223 -3.07 0.19 -18.76
N ASN A 224 -1.97 -0.42 -19.20
CA ASN A 224 -1.88 -1.04 -20.52
C ASN A 224 -1.82 -2.57 -20.39
N LEU A 225 -1.80 -3.27 -21.53
CA LEU A 225 -1.76 -4.73 -21.56
C LEU A 225 -0.51 -5.31 -20.88
N ILE A 226 0.63 -4.63 -20.96
CA ILE A 226 1.87 -5.07 -20.31
C ILE A 226 1.70 -5.02 -18.79
N ASP A 227 1.08 -3.97 -18.26
CA ASP A 227 0.81 -3.85 -16.83
C ASP A 227 -0.10 -4.99 -16.33
N VAL A 228 -1.10 -5.37 -17.11
CA VAL A 228 -1.98 -6.51 -16.79
C VAL A 228 -1.20 -7.82 -16.79
N VAL A 229 -0.42 -8.08 -17.85
CA VAL A 229 0.36 -9.32 -17.99
C VAL A 229 1.45 -9.45 -16.93
N LEU A 230 2.00 -8.33 -16.45
CA LEU A 230 3.01 -8.29 -15.40
C LEU A 230 2.42 -8.21 -13.98
N ASN A 231 1.09 -8.28 -13.82
CA ASN A 231 0.40 -8.12 -12.54
C ASN A 231 0.74 -6.80 -11.82
N ARG A 232 0.87 -5.72 -12.60
CA ARG A 232 1.14 -4.35 -12.14
C ARG A 232 -0.05 -3.41 -12.32
N ALA A 233 -1.12 -3.88 -12.93
CA ALA A 233 -2.35 -3.12 -13.10
C ALA A 233 -3.27 -3.26 -11.88
N CYS A 234 -3.85 -2.13 -11.46
CA CYS A 234 -5.05 -2.11 -10.63
C CYS A 234 -6.24 -2.15 -11.60
N VAL A 235 -7.12 -3.12 -11.45
CA VAL A 235 -8.26 -3.32 -12.37
C VAL A 235 -9.54 -3.37 -11.56
N THR A 236 -10.55 -2.60 -11.94
CA THR A 236 -11.91 -2.75 -11.41
C THR A 236 -12.62 -3.88 -12.17
N LEU A 237 -13.24 -4.81 -11.42
CA LEU A 237 -13.90 -6.02 -11.94
C LEU A 237 -15.41 -5.83 -12.17
#